data_AF-A0A5B1QV95-F1
#
_entry.id   AF-A0A5B1QV95-F1
#
_cell.length_a   1.000
_cell.length_b   1.000
_cell.length_c   1.000
_cell.angle_alpha   90.00
_cell.angle_beta   90.00
_cell.angle_gamma   90.00
#
_symmetry.space_group_name_H-M   'P 1'
#
loop_
_entity.id
_entity.type
_entity.pdbx_description
1 polymer ?
#
loop_
_entity_poly.entity_id
_entity_poly.type
_entity_poly.pdbx_seq_one_letter_code
_entity_poly.pdbx_strand_id
1 'polypeptide(L)'
;MSTAAAAAASTGTAPRPPRRSSTLDESTVQALEKHIGQRPDKQELQERNILKQDNVAPALQAAKEKLQRSQLEDKLDQKLQQRPKPEELVKDGILSADEAPLASA
;
A
#
# COMPACT_ATOMS: atom_id res chain seq x y z
N MET A 1 25.65 64.47 38.08
CA MET A 1 26.28 63.45 38.95
C MET A 1 25.17 62.65 39.63
N SER A 2 25.45 61.36 39.90
CA SER A 2 24.57 60.28 40.41
C SER A 2 23.62 59.64 39.39
N THR A 3 23.90 58.46 38.79
CA THR A 3 24.23 57.09 39.25
C THR A 3 23.03 56.25 39.69
N ALA A 4 22.81 55.17 38.94
CA ALA A 4 22.28 53.83 39.28
C ALA A 4 21.30 53.39 38.17
N ALA A 5 21.63 52.43 37.30
CA ALA A 5 21.89 51.00 37.51
C ALA A 5 20.63 50.14 37.29
N ALA A 6 20.86 49.01 36.61
CA ALA A 6 20.02 47.83 36.39
C ALA A 6 18.83 48.00 35.42
N ALA A 7 18.89 47.49 34.19
CA ALA A 7 18.97 46.08 33.78
C ALA A 7 17.74 45.26 34.21
N ALA A 8 16.87 44.96 33.25
CA ALA A 8 16.24 43.65 33.11
C ALA A 8 15.54 43.59 31.75
N ALA A 9 16.21 42.98 30.76
CA ALA A 9 15.60 42.54 29.54
C ALA A 9 14.51 41.51 29.88
N SER A 10 13.24 41.85 29.66
CA SER A 10 12.13 40.91 29.75
C SER A 10 12.12 40.02 28.51
N THR A 11 13.09 39.10 28.41
CA THR A 11 13.00 37.97 27.50
C THR A 11 11.99 36.99 28.10
N GLY A 12 10.76 37.03 27.60
CA GLY A 12 9.73 36.04 27.88
C GLY A 12 10.20 34.67 27.41
N THR A 13 10.90 33.96 28.28
CA THR A 13 11.28 32.56 28.09
C THR A 13 10.01 31.73 28.16
N ALA A 14 9.49 31.33 26.99
CA ALA A 14 8.44 30.32 26.91
C ALA A 14 8.87 29.07 27.68
N PRO A 15 7.97 28.41 28.44
CA PRO A 15 8.30 27.18 29.12
C PRO A 15 8.70 26.14 28.08
N ARG A 16 9.99 25.79 28.07
CA ARG A 16 10.51 24.73 27.23
C ARG A 16 9.79 23.44 27.65
N PRO A 17 9.11 22.73 26.73
CA PRO A 17 8.46 21.48 27.08
C PRO A 17 9.49 20.51 27.65
N PRO A 18 9.13 19.67 28.62
CA PRO A 18 10.05 18.68 29.16
C PRO A 18 10.57 17.83 28.01
N ARG A 19 11.90 17.76 27.86
CA ARG A 19 12.52 16.80 26.95
C ARG A 19 12.07 15.41 27.40
N ARG A 20 11.41 14.67 26.52
CA ARG A 20 11.02 13.28 26.76
C ARG A 20 12.31 12.48 26.94
N SER A 21 12.71 12.25 28.19
CA SER A 21 13.66 11.20 28.52
C SER A 21 13.04 9.88 28.07
N SER A 22 13.81 9.07 27.35
CA SER A 22 13.38 7.79 26.80
C SER A 22 12.97 6.84 27.94
N THR A 23 11.70 6.85 28.33
CA THR A 23 11.08 5.78 29.13
C THR A 23 10.72 4.63 28.19
N LEU A 24 11.71 4.14 27.44
CA LEU A 24 11.54 2.98 26.56
C LEU A 24 12.02 1.78 27.35
N ASP A 25 11.15 0.78 27.53
CA ASP A 25 11.51 -0.46 28.18
C ASP A 25 12.64 -1.14 27.40
N GLU A 26 13.68 -1.60 28.09
CA GLU A 26 14.88 -2.18 27.45
C GLU A 26 14.56 -3.38 26.55
N SER A 27 13.51 -4.13 26.89
CA SER A 27 12.96 -5.22 26.07
C SER A 27 12.44 -4.74 24.71
N THR A 28 11.83 -3.55 24.65
CA THR A 28 11.32 -2.97 23.39
C THR A 28 12.45 -2.53 22.47
N VAL A 29 13.54 -2.03 23.06
CA VAL A 29 14.76 -1.65 22.32
C VAL A 29 15.39 -2.89 21.70
N GLN A 30 15.58 -3.95 22.48
CA GLN A 30 16.14 -5.21 21.98
C GLN A 30 15.27 -5.87 20.89
N ALA A 31 13.94 -5.82 21.01
CA ALA A 31 13.04 -6.33 19.97
C ALA A 31 13.12 -5.50 18.68
N LEU A 32 13.18 -4.18 18.81
CA LEU A 32 13.30 -3.26 17.69
C LEU A 32 14.62 -3.47 16.92
N GLU A 33 15.74 -3.61 17.62
CA GLU A 33 17.05 -3.88 17.01
C GLU A 33 17.03 -5.16 16.18
N LYS A 34 16.43 -6.24 16.70
CA LYS A 34 16.25 -7.49 15.96
C LYS A 34 15.42 -7.30 14.70
N HIS A 35 14.30 -6.59 14.79
CA HIS A 35 13.42 -6.33 13.64
C HIS A 35 14.06 -5.44 12.58
N ILE A 36 14.91 -4.48 12.98
CA ILE A 36 15.66 -3.65 12.05
C ILE A 36 16.71 -4.49 11.30
N GLY A 37 17.40 -5.41 12.00
CA GLY A 37 18.37 -6.32 11.36
C GLY A 37 17.74 -7.31 10.39
N GLN A 38 16.46 -7.67 10.57
CA GLN A 38 15.70 -8.59 9.72
C GLN A 38 14.76 -7.86 8.74
N ARG A 39 14.97 -6.56 8.50
CA ARG A 39 14.09 -5.77 7.63
C ARG A 39 14.14 -6.32 6.19
N PRO A 40 13.00 -6.78 5.61
CA PRO A 40 12.94 -7.22 4.23
C PRO A 40 13.17 -6.10 3.24
N ASP A 41 13.69 -6.43 2.07
CA ASP A 41 13.89 -5.48 0.99
C ASP A 41 12.57 -5.09 0.31
N LYS A 42 12.56 -3.90 -0.31
CA LYS A 42 11.40 -3.40 -1.04
C LYS A 42 10.94 -4.39 -2.13
N GLN A 43 11.88 -5.04 -2.82
CA GLN A 43 11.60 -5.99 -3.89
C GLN A 43 10.90 -7.24 -3.36
N GLU A 44 11.38 -7.81 -2.25
CA GLU A 44 10.74 -8.97 -1.61
C GLU A 44 9.30 -8.68 -1.19
N LEU A 45 9.03 -7.47 -0.69
CA LEU A 45 7.68 -7.04 -0.34
C LEU A 45 6.77 -6.93 -1.58
N GLN A 46 7.34 -6.58 -2.74
CA GLN A 46 6.60 -6.51 -4.00
C GLN A 46 6.31 -7.90 -4.57
N GLU A 47 7.29 -8.80 -4.53
CA GLU A 47 7.13 -10.21 -4.95
C GLU A 47 6.07 -10.93 -4.12
N ARG A 48 6.02 -10.66 -2.82
CA ARG A 48 4.98 -11.19 -1.92
C ARG A 48 3.63 -10.47 -2.04
N ASN A 49 3.49 -9.54 -2.98
CA ASN A 49 2.31 -8.69 -3.18
C ASN A 49 1.88 -7.88 -1.93
N ILE A 50 2.78 -7.66 -0.98
CA ILE A 50 2.52 -6.86 0.22
C ILE A 50 2.61 -5.37 -0.13
N LEU A 51 3.62 -4.99 -0.91
CA LEU A 51 3.79 -3.63 -1.44
C LEU A 51 3.47 -3.64 -2.94
N LYS A 52 2.58 -2.75 -3.39
CA LYS A 52 2.28 -2.62 -4.82
C LYS A 52 3.45 -1.96 -5.57
N GLN A 53 3.70 -2.35 -6.81
CA GLN A 53 4.78 -1.80 -7.65
C GLN A 53 4.39 -0.43 -8.23
N ASP A 54 4.25 0.57 -7.37
CA ASP A 54 3.70 1.87 -7.77
C ASP A 54 4.67 3.03 -7.55
N ASN A 55 4.79 3.89 -8.57
CA ASN A 55 5.46 5.19 -8.50
C ASN A 55 4.52 6.31 -7.98
N VAL A 56 3.43 5.93 -7.32
CA VAL A 56 2.37 6.85 -6.89
C VAL A 56 2.51 7.08 -5.39
N ALA A 57 2.21 8.31 -4.95
CA ALA A 57 2.27 8.68 -3.54
C ALA A 57 1.47 7.70 -2.66
N PRO A 58 1.96 7.35 -1.44
CA PRO A 58 1.32 6.36 -0.58
C PRO A 58 -0.17 6.61 -0.31
N ALA A 59 -0.58 7.87 -0.19
CA ALA A 59 -1.97 8.25 0.04
C ALA A 59 -2.92 7.90 -1.13
N LEU A 60 -2.42 7.78 -2.36
CA LEU A 60 -3.23 7.57 -3.56
C LEU A 60 -3.24 6.12 -4.04
N GLN A 61 -2.40 5.25 -3.47
CA GLN A 61 -2.29 3.85 -3.89
C GLN A 61 -3.62 3.11 -3.78
N ALA A 62 -4.34 3.29 -2.66
CA ALA A 62 -5.64 2.67 -2.44
C ALA A 62 -6.70 3.12 -3.46
N ALA A 63 -6.72 4.42 -3.80
CA ALA A 63 -7.67 4.94 -4.79
C ALA A 63 -7.37 4.42 -6.20
N LYS A 64 -6.07 4.33 -6.56
CA LYS A 64 -5.63 3.73 -7.82
C LYS A 64 -6.05 2.26 -7.91
N GLU A 65 -5.78 1.46 -6.88
CA GLU A 65 -6.11 0.03 -6.89
C GLU A 65 -7.63 -0.19 -7.04
N LYS A 66 -8.44 0.60 -6.32
CA LYS A 66 -9.90 0.55 -6.47
C LYS A 66 -10.34 0.85 -7.90
N LEU A 67 -9.77 1.88 -8.52
CA LEU A 67 -10.08 2.24 -9.91
C LEU A 67 -9.62 1.15 -10.88
N GLN A 68 -8.40 0.63 -10.73
CA GLN A 68 -7.87 -0.43 -11.57
C GLN A 68 -8.72 -1.69 -11.50
N ARG A 69 -9.16 -2.06 -10.28
CA ARG A 69 -10.05 -3.20 -10.08
C ARG A 69 -11.38 -3.02 -10.79
N SER A 70 -12.05 -1.88 -10.61
CA SER A 70 -13.31 -1.58 -11.31
C SER A 70 -13.15 -1.65 -12.83
N GLN A 71 -12.09 -1.05 -13.38
CA GLN A 71 -11.83 -1.12 -14.82
C GLN A 71 -11.58 -2.54 -15.32
N LEU A 72 -10.94 -3.40 -14.51
CA LEU A 72 -10.72 -4.79 -14.85
C LEU A 72 -12.02 -5.59 -14.80
N GLU A 73 -12.86 -5.34 -13.79
CA GLU A 73 -14.21 -5.93 -13.67
C GLU A 73 -15.05 -5.58 -14.91
N ASP A 74 -15.15 -4.30 -15.26
CA ASP A 74 -15.92 -3.85 -16.45
C ASP A 74 -15.40 -4.48 -17.75
N LYS A 75 -14.07 -4.54 -17.93
CA LYS A 75 -13.44 -5.16 -19.11
C LYS A 75 -13.67 -6.66 -19.16
N LEU A 76 -13.66 -7.33 -18.01
CA LEU A 76 -13.90 -8.75 -17.92
C LEU A 76 -15.36 -9.06 -18.24
N ASP A 77 -16.29 -8.30 -17.68
CA ASP A 77 -17.73 -8.45 -17.91
C ASP A 77 -18.07 -8.29 -19.39
N GLN A 78 -17.50 -7.28 -20.07
CA GLN A 78 -17.68 -7.11 -21.51
C GLN A 78 -17.19 -8.33 -22.31
N LYS A 79 -16.03 -8.91 -21.93
CA LYS A 79 -15.49 -10.09 -22.59
C LYS A 79 -16.31 -11.36 -22.30
N LEU A 80 -16.87 -11.47 -21.11
CA LEU A 80 -17.74 -12.59 -20.73
C LEU A 80 -19.08 -12.51 -21.46
N GLN A 81 -19.64 -11.32 -21.68
CA GLN A 81 -20.84 -11.13 -22.49
C GLN A 81 -20.64 -11.55 -23.95
N GLN A 82 -19.44 -11.32 -24.49
CA GLN A 82 -19.06 -11.74 -25.85
C GLN A 82 -18.46 -13.15 -25.90
N ARG A 83 -18.66 -13.96 -24.85
CA ARG A 83 -18.10 -15.32 -24.81
C ARG A 83 -18.73 -16.17 -25.93
N PRO A 84 -17.93 -16.67 -26.89
CA PRO A 84 -18.45 -17.47 -28.00
C PRO A 84 -19.03 -18.79 -27.49
N LYS A 85 -20.07 -19.26 -28.17
CA LYS A 85 -20.72 -20.52 -27.82
C LYS A 85 -19.81 -21.71 -28.18
N PRO A 86 -19.94 -22.86 -27.50
CA PRO A 86 -19.16 -24.05 -27.84
C PRO A 86 -19.34 -24.47 -29.30
N GLU A 87 -20.53 -24.28 -29.87
CA GLU A 87 -20.81 -24.56 -31.30
C GLU A 87 -19.99 -23.68 -32.26
N GLU A 88 -19.75 -22.42 -31.90
CA GLU A 88 -18.93 -21.50 -32.69
C GLU A 88 -17.46 -21.93 -32.62
N LEU A 89 -16.99 -22.35 -31.45
CA LEU A 89 -15.64 -22.90 -31.26
C LEU A 89 -15.40 -24.20 -32.05
N VAL A 90 -16.43 -25.03 -32.24
CA VAL A 90 -16.36 -26.23 -33.09
C VAL A 90 -16.27 -25.84 -34.57
N LYS A 91 -17.04 -24.84 -35.01
CA LYS A 91 -16.96 -24.32 -36.40
C LYS A 91 -15.59 -23.72 -36.71
N ASP A 92 -15.01 -23.02 -35.76
CA ASP A 92 -13.67 -22.44 -35.87
C ASP A 92 -12.54 -23.48 -35.74
N GLY A 93 -12.89 -24.76 -35.50
CA GLY A 93 -11.93 -25.86 -35.39
C GLY A 93 -11.10 -25.86 -34.10
N ILE A 94 -11.49 -25.05 -33.11
CA ILE A 94 -10.82 -24.92 -31.81
C ILE A 94 -11.27 -26.02 -30.85
N LEU A 95 -12.53 -26.44 -30.92
CA LEU A 95 -13.13 -27.48 -30.08
C LEU A 95 -13.53 -28.70 -30.92
N SER A 96 -13.24 -29.91 -30.44
CA SER A 96 -13.68 -31.16 -31.07
C SER A 96 -15.16 -31.43 -30.79
N ALA A 97 -15.90 -31.96 -31.76
CA ALA A 97 -17.35 -32.22 -31.63
C ALA A 97 -17.71 -33.22 -30.51
N ASP A 98 -16.78 -34.08 -30.11
CA ASP A 98 -16.94 -35.07 -29.03
C ASP A 98 -16.70 -34.47 -27.62
N GLU A 99 -16.06 -33.31 -27.54
CA GLU A 99 -15.65 -32.65 -26.29
C GLU A 99 -16.54 -31.43 -25.95
N ALA A 100 -17.54 -31.15 -26.79
CA ALA A 100 -18.52 -30.11 -26.48
C ALA A 100 -19.27 -30.51 -25.19
N PRO A 101 -19.11 -29.77 -24.07
CA PRO A 101 -19.83 -30.10 -22.86
C PRO A 101 -21.32 -30.05 -23.18
N LEU A 102 -21.98 -31.19 -23.01
CA LEU A 102 -23.43 -31.34 -23.12
C LEU A 102 -24.06 -30.13 -22.40
N ALA A 103 -24.84 -29.37 -23.17
CA ALA A 103 -25.51 -28.13 -22.80
C ALA A 103 -25.57 -27.88 -21.29
N SER A 104 -24.92 -26.78 -20.85
CA SER A 104 -25.11 -26.21 -19.53
C SER A 104 -26.61 -26.10 -19.22
N ALA A 105 -27.08 -26.89 -18.26
CA ALA A 105 -28.41 -26.79 -17.65
C ALA A 105 -28.58 -25.46 -16.90
#